data_AF-A0A1B0B5V4-F1
#
_entry.id   AF-A0A1B0B5V4-F1
#
_cell.length_a   1.000
_cell.length_b   1.000
_cell.length_c   1.000
_cell.angle_alpha   90.00
_cell.angle_beta   90.00
_cell.angle_gamma   90.00
#
_symmetry.space_group_name_H-M   'P 1'
#
loop_
_entity.id
_entity.type
_entity.pdbx_description
1 polymer ?
#
loop_
_entity_poly.entity_id
_entity_poly.type
_entity_poly.pdbx_seq_one_letter_code
_entity_poly.pdbx_strand_id
1 'polypeptide(L)'
;MPLPGKCFFNNKIFYDKIGFNPDRCTNCTCLNGTSICKRKTCPILECSPEYQEMDGCCPRCLTSEVRSECIYLGKTYQTNETWNISPCRSCRCIGGGIQCSEMMCPPVKCSLNEELKIPNGECCPQCIETAGTCTVFGDPHFRTFDGKFYSFQGSCKYLLAADCRDHTFSIRLTNDGRTTNRSSWAKTVTLKLKGLRVNLGQKLRVKINGSRTPLPYSQGVVTNLERINNSIMLKTELGLNVEWDGNNFLQIIVPSSYKRRLCGLCGNYNGLVRDDLTSRDGVNHSDQEVWRFANSWKVGGPKSCSRRLENIAAQPTCKQRKSNAFCKPLRESALFGNCDSSLNPINFIDSCKMDVCECPTGMCHCDSFAAYAHECQRLGVNVPDWRTVTNCPFGVWKRNLTTTISSLKHNPYYGDLSFLEQPTNYRQSHGSHRKQSHKRKQKHQQHHDNQLLQRDFINKHVPKNLLISKSPDRTPPPLH
;
A
#
# COMPACT_ATOMS: atom_id res chain seq x y z
N MET A 1 64.94 -24.25 61.15
CA MET A 1 64.76 -23.12 62.10
C MET A 1 64.76 -21.82 61.32
N PRO A 2 63.74 -20.94 61.45
CA PRO A 2 63.87 -19.57 60.95
C PRO A 2 65.00 -18.88 61.71
N LEU A 3 66.00 -18.36 61.00
CA LEU A 3 67.10 -17.61 61.60
C LEU A 3 66.58 -16.20 61.93
N PRO A 4 66.60 -15.75 63.20
CA PRO A 4 66.15 -14.42 63.58
C PRO A 4 66.92 -13.35 62.80
N GLY A 5 66.20 -12.41 62.19
CA GLY A 5 66.81 -11.29 61.46
C GLY A 5 67.50 -11.66 60.14
N LYS A 6 67.15 -12.80 59.51
CA LYS A 6 67.67 -13.17 58.19
C LYS A 6 66.55 -13.60 57.24
N CYS A 7 66.62 -13.14 55.99
CA CYS A 7 65.69 -13.50 54.93
C CYS A 7 66.37 -14.42 53.92
N PHE A 8 65.64 -15.40 53.41
CA PHE A 8 66.13 -16.34 52.40
C PHE A 8 65.48 -16.03 51.05
N PHE A 9 66.29 -15.79 50.02
CA PHE A 9 65.81 -15.52 48.67
C PHE A 9 66.78 -16.08 47.62
N ASN A 10 66.30 -16.93 46.68
CA ASN A 10 67.09 -17.61 45.64
C ASN A 10 68.42 -18.20 46.13
N ASN A 11 68.37 -19.05 47.17
CA ASN A 11 69.54 -19.68 47.79
C ASN A 11 70.59 -18.72 48.39
N LYS A 12 70.24 -17.45 48.62
CA LYS A 12 71.08 -16.46 49.32
C LYS A 12 70.41 -16.00 50.61
N ILE A 13 71.24 -15.71 51.60
CA ILE A 13 70.82 -15.22 52.91
C ILE A 13 71.08 -13.71 52.95
N PHE A 14 70.04 -12.94 53.26
CA PHE A 14 70.10 -11.49 53.44
C PHE A 14 69.89 -11.15 54.90
N TYR A 15 70.73 -10.27 55.45
CA TYR A 15 70.63 -9.84 56.84
C TYR A 15 69.60 -8.71 56.98
N ASP A 16 69.07 -8.56 58.20
CA ASP A 16 68.13 -7.50 58.54
C ASP A 16 68.61 -6.12 58.07
N LYS A 17 67.70 -5.34 57.49
CA LYS A 17 67.88 -4.00 56.90
C LYS A 17 68.73 -3.94 55.62
N ILE A 18 69.21 -5.08 55.11
CA ILE A 18 69.92 -5.11 53.82
C ILE A 18 68.92 -5.16 52.66
N GLY A 19 69.11 -4.26 51.70
CA GLY A 19 68.39 -4.24 50.44
C GLY A 19 69.01 -5.19 49.41
N PHE A 20 68.18 -5.79 48.55
CA PHE A 20 68.61 -6.64 47.45
C PHE A 20 67.65 -6.54 46.26
N ASN A 21 68.15 -6.78 45.06
CA ASN A 21 67.37 -6.72 43.82
C ASN A 21 67.27 -8.11 43.18
N PRO A 22 66.13 -8.81 43.33
CA PRO A 22 65.87 -10.08 42.64
C PRO A 22 65.97 -10.03 41.13
N ASP A 23 65.50 -8.93 40.55
CA ASP A 23 65.49 -8.65 39.12
C ASP A 23 65.61 -7.13 38.90
N ARG A 24 65.64 -6.72 37.63
CA ARG A 24 65.81 -5.31 37.24
C ARG A 24 64.66 -4.40 37.69
N CYS A 25 63.51 -4.97 38.05
CA CYS A 25 62.28 -4.25 38.39
C CYS A 25 61.88 -4.32 39.85
N THR A 26 62.55 -5.16 40.64
CA THR A 26 62.15 -5.46 42.01
C THR A 26 63.26 -5.07 42.96
N ASN A 27 62.92 -4.22 43.93
CA ASN A 27 63.81 -3.89 45.04
C ASN A 27 63.19 -4.45 46.33
N CYS A 28 63.93 -5.28 47.03
CA CYS A 28 63.51 -5.94 48.26
C CYS A 28 64.38 -5.49 49.42
N THR A 29 63.81 -5.52 50.63
CA THR A 29 64.56 -5.29 51.86
C THR A 29 64.19 -6.36 52.86
N CYS A 30 65.19 -6.96 53.50
CA CYS A 30 64.95 -7.91 54.58
C CYS A 30 64.59 -7.15 55.86
N LEU A 31 63.40 -7.40 56.41
CA LEU A 31 62.95 -6.79 57.65
C LEU A 31 62.40 -7.88 58.57
N ASN A 32 63.11 -8.11 59.69
CA ASN A 32 62.76 -9.05 60.74
C ASN A 32 62.39 -10.45 60.22
N GLY A 33 63.21 -11.00 59.31
CA GLY A 33 63.01 -12.31 58.70
C GLY A 33 62.02 -12.35 57.53
N THR A 34 61.43 -11.21 57.13
CA THR A 34 60.51 -11.10 55.99
C THR A 34 61.08 -10.24 54.86
N SER A 35 61.04 -10.74 53.63
CA SER A 35 61.43 -9.97 52.43
C SER A 35 60.30 -9.05 51.99
N ILE A 36 60.45 -7.74 52.19
CA ILE A 36 59.48 -6.73 51.72
C ILE A 36 59.96 -6.19 50.38
N CYS A 37 59.19 -6.42 49.32
CA CYS A 37 59.57 -6.10 47.95
C CYS A 37 58.65 -5.06 47.32
N LYS A 38 59.23 -4.13 46.57
CA LYS A 38 58.53 -3.19 45.69
C LYS A 38 58.93 -3.45 44.25
N ARG A 39 57.95 -3.80 43.41
CA ARG A 39 58.13 -3.98 41.97
C ARG A 39 57.69 -2.71 41.24
N LYS A 40 58.56 -2.18 40.38
CA LYS A 40 58.25 -1.04 39.51
C LYS A 40 57.30 -1.50 38.40
N THR A 41 56.20 -0.77 38.19
CA THR A 41 55.27 -0.96 37.08
C THR A 41 55.68 -0.05 35.91
N CYS A 42 55.58 -0.56 34.69
CA CYS A 42 56.00 0.18 33.50
C CYS A 42 54.80 0.88 32.84
N PRO A 43 55.01 2.07 32.24
CA PRO A 43 53.97 2.75 31.47
C PRO A 43 53.66 1.98 30.19
N ILE A 44 52.44 2.15 29.67
CA ILE A 44 52.07 1.66 28.34
C ILE A 44 52.74 2.60 27.31
N LEU A 45 53.51 2.05 26.39
CA LEU A 45 54.20 2.80 25.34
C LEU A 45 53.40 2.81 24.04
N GLU A 46 53.44 3.93 23.31
CA GLU A 46 52.72 4.11 22.03
C GLU A 46 53.52 3.68 20.80
N CYS A 47 54.80 3.32 20.96
CA CYS A 47 55.66 2.85 19.86
C CYS A 47 55.56 1.33 19.67
N SER A 48 55.66 0.86 18.42
CA SER A 48 55.72 -0.56 18.07
C SER A 48 56.88 -1.27 18.81
N PRO A 49 56.76 -2.56 19.18
CA PRO A 49 57.80 -3.31 19.90
C PRO A 49 59.19 -3.27 19.24
N GLU A 50 59.25 -3.10 17.91
CA GLU A 50 60.50 -3.01 17.14
C GLU A 50 61.28 -1.69 17.36
N TYR A 51 60.65 -0.68 17.98
CA TYR A 51 61.25 0.62 18.30
C TYR A 51 61.37 0.86 19.82
N GLN A 52 61.34 -0.20 20.63
CA GLN A 52 61.51 -0.13 22.08
C GLN A 52 62.92 -0.59 22.49
N GLU A 53 63.55 0.14 23.39
CA GLU A 53 64.81 -0.23 24.03
C GLU A 53 64.63 -0.37 25.54
N MET A 54 65.29 -1.35 26.14
CA MET A 54 65.21 -1.60 27.57
C MET A 54 66.02 -0.57 28.37
N ASP A 55 65.36 0.20 29.24
CA ASP A 55 66.01 1.15 30.14
C ASP A 55 65.86 0.75 31.61
N GLY A 56 66.87 0.05 32.13
CA GLY A 56 66.81 -0.50 33.48
C GLY A 56 65.65 -1.50 33.62
N CYS A 57 64.57 -1.10 34.31
CA CYS A 57 63.37 -1.93 34.49
C CYS A 57 62.39 -1.85 33.31
N CYS A 58 62.20 -0.66 32.72
CA CYS A 58 61.10 -0.41 31.79
C CYS A 58 61.62 -0.09 30.40
N PRO A 59 60.94 -0.56 29.34
CA PRO A 59 61.26 -0.12 27.99
C PRO A 59 61.00 1.39 27.82
N ARG A 60 61.73 2.00 26.91
CA ARG A 60 61.53 3.36 26.38
C ARG A 60 61.52 3.31 24.86
N CYS A 61 60.86 4.26 24.20
CA CYS A 61 60.93 4.37 22.75
C CYS A 61 62.30 4.93 22.32
N LEU A 62 62.92 4.33 21.30
CA LEU A 62 64.28 4.65 20.80
C LEU A 62 64.41 6.07 20.24
N THR A 63 63.33 6.63 19.72
CA THR A 63 63.28 7.99 19.18
C THR A 63 62.08 8.74 19.75
N SER A 64 62.27 10.00 20.15
CA SER A 64 61.17 10.93 20.45
C SER A 64 60.31 11.22 19.22
N GLU A 65 60.86 10.99 18.04
CA GLU A 65 60.18 10.98 16.75
C GLU A 65 59.54 9.60 16.55
N VAL A 66 58.48 9.35 17.30
CA VAL A 66 57.42 8.49 16.79
C VAL A 66 56.98 9.17 15.50
N ARG A 67 56.95 8.47 14.36
CA ARG A 67 56.20 8.97 13.20
C ARG A 67 54.74 9.06 13.65
N SER A 68 54.37 10.20 14.23
CA SER A 68 53.01 10.56 14.62
C SER A 68 52.15 10.84 13.39
N GLU A 69 52.76 10.86 12.21
CA GLU A 69 52.11 11.21 10.97
C GLU A 69 51.82 9.96 10.13
N CYS A 70 50.60 9.89 9.61
CA CYS A 70 50.16 8.88 8.65
C CYS A 70 50.11 9.49 7.26
N ILE A 71 50.54 8.76 6.23
CA ILE A 71 50.44 9.23 4.84
C ILE A 71 49.42 8.37 4.10
N TYR A 72 48.37 8.99 3.58
CA TYR A 72 47.35 8.33 2.77
C TYR A 72 47.16 9.09 1.45
N LEU A 73 47.39 8.40 0.32
CA LEU A 73 47.33 8.95 -1.04
C LEU A 73 48.13 10.26 -1.22
N GLY A 74 49.33 10.32 -0.61
CA GLY A 74 50.22 11.48 -0.70
C GLY A 74 49.83 12.66 0.21
N LYS A 75 48.77 12.54 1.01
CA LYS A 75 48.42 13.51 2.05
C LYS A 75 48.86 13.03 3.43
N THR A 76 49.52 13.90 4.17
CA THR A 76 49.99 13.66 5.55
C THR A 76 48.87 14.01 6.53
N TYR A 77 48.66 13.13 7.51
CA TYR A 77 47.68 13.25 8.58
C TYR A 77 48.36 13.15 9.94
N GLN A 78 48.07 14.05 10.86
CA GLN A 78 48.62 14.05 12.22
C GLN A 78 47.93 12.99 13.10
N THR A 79 48.58 12.55 14.20
CA THR A 79 47.95 11.66 15.19
C THR A 79 46.58 12.21 15.63
N ASN A 80 45.59 11.33 15.68
CA ASN A 80 44.17 11.59 15.93
C ASN A 80 43.40 12.34 14.83
N GLU A 81 44.04 12.78 13.75
CA GLU A 81 43.29 13.28 12.60
C GLU A 81 42.45 12.17 11.96
N THR A 82 41.23 12.54 11.59
CA THR A 82 40.27 11.66 10.94
C THR A 82 39.91 12.15 9.55
N TRP A 83 39.75 11.23 8.61
CA TRP A 83 39.28 11.52 7.25
C TRP A 83 38.35 10.44 6.73
N ASN A 84 37.49 10.80 5.79
CA ASN A 84 36.59 9.87 5.14
C ASN A 84 37.22 9.38 3.83
N ILE A 85 37.34 8.07 3.68
CA ILE A 85 37.71 7.41 2.41
C ILE A 85 36.48 7.28 1.52
N SER A 86 35.33 7.01 2.12
CA SER A 86 34.04 6.93 1.45
C SER A 86 32.95 7.43 2.42
N PRO A 87 31.70 7.62 1.96
CA PRO A 87 30.61 7.99 2.85
C PRO A 87 30.46 7.03 4.05
N CYS A 88 30.76 5.74 3.87
CA CYS A 88 30.65 4.71 4.90
C CYS A 88 31.95 4.36 5.61
N ARG A 89 33.09 4.96 5.23
CA ARG A 89 34.39 4.57 5.78
C ARG A 89 35.18 5.78 6.20
N SER A 90 35.43 5.86 7.51
CA SER A 90 36.29 6.86 8.13
C SER A 90 37.57 6.21 8.65
N CYS A 91 38.67 6.92 8.61
CA CYS A 91 39.94 6.48 9.15
C CYS A 91 40.51 7.51 10.10
N ARG A 92 41.36 7.06 11.01
CA ARG A 92 42.07 7.85 12.00
C ARG A 92 43.55 7.49 11.98
N CYS A 93 44.41 8.49 12.07
CA CYS A 93 45.83 8.26 12.28
C CYS A 93 46.12 8.00 13.76
N ILE A 94 46.82 6.92 14.09
CA ILE A 94 47.18 6.56 15.47
C ILE A 94 48.64 6.12 15.47
N GLY A 95 49.54 6.98 15.99
CA GLY A 95 50.96 6.64 16.15
C GLY A 95 51.64 6.17 14.85
N GLY A 96 51.28 6.79 13.71
CA GLY A 96 51.81 6.44 12.38
C GLY A 96 51.07 5.32 11.65
N GLY A 97 50.11 4.66 12.32
CA GLY A 97 49.22 3.66 11.73
C GLY A 97 47.86 4.24 11.32
N ILE A 98 47.34 3.83 10.16
CA ILE A 98 45.99 4.18 9.72
C ILE A 98 45.01 3.14 10.27
N GLN A 99 44.11 3.55 11.16
CA GLN A 99 43.01 2.71 11.64
C GLN A 99 41.69 3.16 11.00
N CYS A 100 41.02 2.28 10.26
CA CYS A 100 39.74 2.58 9.63
C CYS A 100 38.58 1.86 10.31
N SER A 101 37.43 2.53 10.35
CA SER A 101 36.15 1.99 10.76
C SER A 101 35.14 2.12 9.62
N GLU A 102 34.32 1.09 9.47
CA GLU A 102 33.20 1.07 8.55
C GLU A 102 31.91 1.33 9.33
N MET A 103 31.09 2.25 8.83
CA MET A 103 29.81 2.60 9.42
C MET A 103 28.79 1.53 9.07
N MET A 104 28.10 1.03 10.09
CA MET A 104 26.96 0.13 9.93
C MET A 104 25.67 0.95 9.99
N CYS A 105 24.86 0.87 8.94
CA CYS A 105 23.60 1.59 8.88
C CYS A 105 22.52 0.86 9.68
N PRO A 106 21.67 1.60 10.42
CA PRO A 106 20.53 1.01 11.07
C PRO A 106 19.56 0.44 10.02
N PRO A 107 18.83 -0.65 10.33
CA PRO A 107 17.82 -1.18 9.43
C PRO A 107 16.67 -0.17 9.31
N VAL A 108 16.36 0.24 8.08
CA VAL A 108 15.27 1.18 7.76
C VAL A 108 14.15 0.43 7.04
N LYS A 109 12.91 0.63 7.50
CA LYS A 109 11.72 0.12 6.86
C LYS A 109 10.87 1.28 6.34
N CYS A 110 10.69 1.35 5.03
CA CYS A 110 9.93 2.41 4.40
C CYS A 110 8.42 2.20 4.48
N SER A 111 7.69 3.32 4.46
CA SER A 111 6.23 3.33 4.44
C SER A 111 5.70 3.02 3.04
N LEU A 112 4.38 2.93 2.91
CA LEU A 112 3.76 2.87 1.58
C LEU A 112 4.06 4.16 0.80
N ASN A 113 4.31 4.01 -0.51
CA ASN A 113 4.74 5.11 -1.39
C ASN A 113 6.11 5.70 -1.01
N GLU A 114 6.99 4.89 -0.43
CA GLU A 114 8.39 5.23 -0.22
C GLU A 114 9.28 4.08 -0.74
N GLU A 115 10.44 4.44 -1.26
CA GLU A 115 11.44 3.49 -1.75
C GLU A 115 12.75 3.71 -1.02
N LEU A 116 13.39 2.61 -0.61
CA LEU A 116 14.67 2.66 0.05
C LEU A 116 15.76 2.98 -0.99
N LYS A 117 16.41 4.14 -0.86
CA LYS A 117 17.52 4.56 -1.74
C LYS A 117 18.69 5.06 -0.92
N ILE A 118 19.90 4.91 -1.46
CA ILE A 118 21.10 5.55 -0.90
C ILE A 118 21.31 6.85 -1.68
N PRO A 119 21.08 8.02 -1.08
CA PRO A 119 21.32 9.29 -1.76
C PRO A 119 22.79 9.44 -2.18
N ASN A 120 23.03 10.17 -3.27
CA ASN A 120 24.39 10.40 -3.76
C ASN A 120 25.25 11.08 -2.68
N GLY A 121 26.38 10.46 -2.33
CA GLY A 121 27.31 10.98 -1.33
C GLY A 121 26.97 10.61 0.12
N GLU A 122 25.88 9.89 0.36
CA GLU A 122 25.52 9.38 1.67
C GLU A 122 25.90 7.92 1.87
N CYS A 123 26.10 7.51 3.12
CA CYS A 123 26.35 6.12 3.46
C CYS A 123 25.06 5.31 3.56
N CYS A 124 24.09 5.86 4.30
CA CYS A 124 22.96 5.08 4.76
C CYS A 124 21.73 5.24 3.87
N PRO A 125 20.97 4.16 3.70
CA PRO A 125 19.76 4.22 2.91
C PRO A 125 18.70 5.04 3.64
N GLN A 126 17.94 5.80 2.86
CA GLN A 126 16.83 6.62 3.29
C GLN A 126 15.56 6.25 2.51
N CYS A 127 14.40 6.48 3.13
CA CYS A 127 13.11 6.31 2.47
C CYS A 127 12.77 7.57 1.68
N ILE A 128 12.72 7.44 0.36
CA ILE A 128 12.41 8.53 -0.55
C ILE A 128 10.97 8.38 -1.02
N GLU A 129 10.20 9.46 -0.96
CA GLU A 129 8.81 9.48 -1.39
C GLU A 129 8.68 9.18 -2.89
N THR A 130 7.74 8.29 -3.22
CA THR A 130 7.39 7.90 -4.58
C THR A 130 5.95 8.31 -4.92
N ALA A 131 5.59 8.19 -6.19
CA ALA A 131 4.26 8.55 -6.67
C ALA A 131 3.17 7.71 -6.00
N GLY A 132 2.07 8.36 -5.61
CA GLY A 132 0.90 7.69 -5.03
C GLY A 132 0.07 7.03 -6.12
N THR A 133 -0.45 5.82 -5.83
CA THR A 133 -1.32 5.08 -6.75
C THR A 133 -2.69 4.82 -6.13
N CYS A 134 -3.76 5.26 -6.80
CA CYS A 134 -5.14 4.91 -6.47
C CYS A 134 -5.72 4.00 -7.55
N THR A 135 -6.39 2.92 -7.17
CA THR A 135 -7.02 1.99 -8.12
C THR A 135 -8.51 1.84 -7.85
N VAL A 136 -9.28 1.70 -8.93
CA VAL A 136 -10.71 1.36 -8.90
C VAL A 136 -10.90 0.14 -9.81
N PHE A 137 -11.54 -0.92 -9.31
CA PHE A 137 -11.72 -2.17 -10.06
C PHE A 137 -13.05 -2.84 -9.68
N GLY A 138 -13.55 -3.77 -10.51
CA GLY A 138 -14.79 -4.51 -10.19
C GLY A 138 -16.03 -3.62 -10.07
N ASP A 139 -16.87 -3.83 -9.06
CA ASP A 139 -18.25 -3.35 -9.03
C ASP A 139 -18.70 -2.22 -8.06
N PRO A 140 -17.98 -1.11 -7.78
CA PRO A 140 -16.56 -0.85 -7.77
C PRO A 140 -15.95 -0.97 -6.36
N HIS A 141 -14.73 -1.49 -6.34
CA HIS A 141 -13.81 -1.54 -5.22
C HIS A 141 -12.73 -0.47 -5.40
N PHE A 142 -12.29 0.12 -4.29
CA PHE A 142 -11.31 1.19 -4.26
C PHE A 142 -10.11 0.77 -3.44
N ARG A 143 -8.92 1.16 -3.91
CA ARG A 143 -7.70 1.26 -3.12
C ARG A 143 -7.22 2.70 -3.21
N THR A 144 -7.20 3.40 -2.08
CA THR A 144 -6.75 4.80 -1.98
C THR A 144 -5.24 4.92 -2.19
N PHE A 145 -4.76 6.15 -2.26
CA PHE A 145 -3.32 6.42 -2.38
C PHE A 145 -2.52 5.86 -1.20
N ASP A 146 -3.07 5.87 0.02
CA ASP A 146 -2.41 5.33 1.21
C ASP A 146 -2.77 3.85 1.46
N GLY A 147 -3.52 3.22 0.54
CA GLY A 147 -3.73 1.76 0.52
C GLY A 147 -4.98 1.28 1.26
N LYS A 148 -5.89 2.16 1.68
CA LYS A 148 -7.18 1.80 2.24
C LYS A 148 -8.03 1.11 1.17
N PHE A 149 -8.47 -0.11 1.46
CA PHE A 149 -9.45 -0.82 0.66
C PHE A 149 -10.87 -0.58 1.18
N TYR A 150 -11.80 -0.30 0.28
CA TYR A 150 -13.23 -0.29 0.59
C TYR A 150 -14.07 -0.51 -0.68
N SER A 151 -15.33 -0.90 -0.50
CA SER A 151 -16.28 -1.13 -1.59
C SER A 151 -17.44 -0.16 -1.49
N PHE A 152 -17.86 0.43 -2.61
CA PHE A 152 -19.00 1.36 -2.61
C PHE A 152 -19.76 1.40 -3.95
N GLN A 153 -20.99 0.89 -3.92
CA GLN A 153 -21.88 0.72 -5.10
C GLN A 153 -22.73 1.97 -5.39
N GLY A 154 -22.08 3.12 -5.52
CA GLY A 154 -22.75 4.38 -5.84
C GLY A 154 -23.03 4.57 -7.32
N SER A 155 -24.29 4.72 -7.71
CA SER A 155 -24.70 4.97 -9.10
C SER A 155 -24.83 6.47 -9.45
N CYS A 156 -23.77 7.23 -9.16
CA CYS A 156 -23.71 8.67 -9.40
C CYS A 156 -22.36 9.09 -10.03
N LYS A 157 -22.22 10.40 -10.24
CA LYS A 157 -20.92 11.04 -10.49
C LYS A 157 -20.23 11.42 -9.17
N TYR A 158 -18.99 10.99 -9.01
CA TYR A 158 -18.17 11.19 -7.81
C TYR A 158 -16.85 11.88 -8.13
N LEU A 159 -16.31 12.60 -7.15
CA LEU A 159 -14.94 13.08 -7.17
C LEU A 159 -14.00 11.96 -6.70
N LEU A 160 -13.10 11.49 -7.57
CA LEU A 160 -12.10 10.49 -7.20
C LEU A 160 -10.91 11.14 -6.49
N ALA A 161 -10.28 12.08 -7.17
CA ALA A 161 -9.13 12.80 -6.67
C ALA A 161 -9.15 14.22 -7.23
N ALA A 162 -8.80 15.20 -6.42
CA ALA A 162 -8.49 16.56 -6.86
C ALA A 162 -7.35 17.11 -6.02
N ASP A 163 -6.65 18.09 -6.58
CA ASP A 163 -5.80 18.99 -5.80
C ASP A 163 -6.71 19.96 -5.04
N CYS A 164 -6.83 19.76 -3.74
CA CYS A 164 -7.74 20.52 -2.89
C CYS A 164 -7.07 21.74 -2.25
N ARG A 165 -5.77 21.93 -2.52
CA ARG A 165 -5.01 23.12 -2.14
C ARG A 165 -5.00 24.18 -3.24
N ASP A 166 -4.48 23.84 -4.43
CA ASP A 166 -4.29 24.82 -5.51
C ASP A 166 -5.26 24.61 -6.69
N HIS A 167 -6.14 23.59 -6.60
CA HIS A 167 -7.19 23.32 -7.60
C HIS A 167 -6.66 23.10 -9.03
N THR A 168 -5.43 22.58 -9.16
CA THR A 168 -4.76 22.36 -10.45
C THR A 168 -5.46 21.32 -11.32
N PHE A 169 -6.02 20.25 -10.73
CA PHE A 169 -6.76 19.22 -11.46
C PHE A 169 -7.92 18.62 -10.65
N SER A 170 -8.86 17.99 -11.36
CA SER A 170 -9.84 17.08 -10.75
C SER A 170 -10.16 15.88 -11.65
N ILE A 171 -10.23 14.70 -11.06
CA ILE A 171 -10.60 13.45 -11.71
C ILE A 171 -11.93 12.98 -11.13
N ARG A 172 -12.89 12.71 -12.00
CA ARG A 172 -14.26 12.31 -11.63
C ARG A 172 -14.62 11.00 -12.28
N LEU A 173 -15.28 10.13 -11.52
CA LEU A 173 -15.84 8.88 -11.99
C LEU A 173 -17.35 9.02 -12.12
N THR A 174 -17.90 8.62 -13.25
CA THR A 174 -19.35 8.48 -13.41
C THR A 174 -19.70 7.01 -13.44
N ASN A 175 -20.48 6.56 -12.46
CA ASN A 175 -21.01 5.21 -12.39
C ASN A 175 -22.48 5.18 -12.81
N ASP A 176 -22.89 4.11 -13.48
CA ASP A 176 -24.26 3.89 -13.94
C ASP A 176 -24.79 2.57 -13.40
N GLY A 177 -25.99 2.59 -12.80
CA GLY A 177 -26.59 1.41 -12.15
C GLY A 177 -27.15 0.35 -13.10
N ARG A 178 -27.25 0.63 -14.43
CA ARG A 178 -27.92 -0.24 -15.43
C ARG A 178 -29.27 -0.81 -14.92
N THR A 179 -29.67 -1.99 -15.41
CA THR A 179 -30.91 -2.73 -15.09
C THR A 179 -30.87 -3.52 -13.78
N THR A 180 -29.80 -3.40 -12.98
CA THR A 180 -29.72 -4.07 -11.67
C THR A 180 -30.21 -3.14 -10.56
N ASN A 181 -30.63 -3.71 -9.43
CA ASN A 181 -31.12 -2.93 -8.30
C ASN A 181 -30.00 -2.37 -7.40
N ARG A 182 -28.77 -2.94 -7.43
CA ARG A 182 -27.70 -2.67 -6.45
C ARG A 182 -26.33 -2.35 -7.05
N SER A 183 -25.83 -3.09 -8.03
CA SER A 183 -24.51 -2.85 -8.65
C SER A 183 -24.43 -1.58 -9.50
N SER A 184 -23.23 -1.00 -9.65
CA SER A 184 -22.96 0.18 -10.50
C SER A 184 -21.66 0.01 -11.27
N TRP A 185 -21.63 0.38 -12.56
CA TRP A 185 -20.45 0.22 -13.43
C TRP A 185 -19.84 1.56 -13.82
N ALA A 186 -18.51 1.59 -13.89
CA ALA A 186 -17.77 2.74 -14.39
C ALA A 186 -18.13 3.01 -15.86
N LYS A 187 -18.62 4.22 -16.12
CA LYS A 187 -19.10 4.65 -17.44
C LYS A 187 -18.12 5.60 -18.10
N THR A 188 -17.59 6.53 -17.33
CA THR A 188 -16.70 7.58 -17.84
C THR A 188 -15.81 8.12 -16.74
N VAL A 189 -14.51 8.18 -17.02
CA VAL A 189 -13.52 8.90 -16.23
C VAL A 189 -13.34 10.27 -16.86
N THR A 190 -13.44 11.33 -16.08
CA THR A 190 -13.28 12.71 -16.55
C THR A 190 -12.13 13.38 -15.82
N LEU A 191 -11.08 13.75 -16.55
CA LEU A 191 -10.03 14.65 -16.07
C LEU A 191 -10.37 16.09 -16.48
N LYS A 192 -10.26 17.01 -15.52
CA LYS A 192 -10.21 18.46 -15.77
C LYS A 192 -8.86 18.99 -15.30
N LEU A 193 -8.18 19.72 -16.17
CA LEU A 193 -6.85 20.29 -15.94
C LEU A 193 -6.70 21.57 -16.79
N LYS A 194 -6.37 22.72 -16.18
CA LYS A 194 -6.10 24.00 -16.88
C LYS A 194 -7.07 24.33 -18.03
N GLY A 195 -8.38 24.22 -17.77
CA GLY A 195 -9.43 24.47 -18.77
C GLY A 195 -9.68 23.34 -19.80
N LEU A 196 -8.79 22.35 -19.89
CA LEU A 196 -8.98 21.14 -20.69
C LEU A 196 -9.91 20.15 -19.97
N ARG A 197 -10.80 19.50 -20.72
CA ARG A 197 -11.62 18.39 -20.24
C ARG A 197 -11.42 17.14 -21.10
N VAL A 198 -10.79 16.12 -20.53
CA VAL A 198 -10.61 14.80 -21.15
C VAL A 198 -11.63 13.82 -20.57
N ASN A 199 -12.38 13.12 -21.42
CA ASN A 199 -13.31 12.08 -21.01
C ASN A 199 -12.86 10.74 -21.61
N LEU A 200 -12.58 9.77 -20.76
CA LEU A 200 -12.26 8.38 -21.12
C LEU A 200 -13.52 7.55 -20.87
N GLY A 201 -14.16 7.11 -21.95
CA GLY A 201 -15.41 6.37 -21.91
C GLY A 201 -15.23 4.88 -22.17
N GLN A 202 -16.32 4.13 -22.00
CA GLN A 202 -16.37 2.72 -22.36
C GLN A 202 -16.00 2.44 -23.82
N LYS A 203 -15.51 1.23 -24.09
CA LYS A 203 -14.98 0.82 -25.42
C LYS A 203 -13.81 1.70 -25.88
N LEU A 204 -12.99 2.16 -24.93
CA LEU A 204 -11.80 2.98 -25.16
C LEU A 204 -12.08 4.28 -25.94
N ARG A 205 -13.28 4.85 -25.77
CA ARG A 205 -13.67 6.08 -26.47
C ARG A 205 -13.10 7.30 -25.76
N VAL A 206 -12.34 8.11 -26.48
CA VAL A 206 -11.75 9.35 -25.96
C VAL A 206 -12.47 10.57 -26.51
N LYS A 207 -12.75 11.54 -25.64
CA LYS A 207 -13.24 12.87 -26.01
C LYS A 207 -12.49 13.98 -25.30
N ILE A 208 -11.98 14.94 -26.05
CA ILE A 208 -11.36 16.17 -25.54
C ILE A 208 -12.29 17.34 -25.82
N ASN A 209 -12.64 18.10 -24.78
CA ASN A 209 -13.57 19.24 -24.85
C ASN A 209 -14.92 18.94 -25.54
N GLY A 210 -15.36 17.67 -25.47
CA GLY A 210 -16.62 17.21 -26.08
C GLY A 210 -16.46 16.58 -27.46
N SER A 211 -15.39 16.90 -28.18
CA SER A 211 -15.06 16.35 -29.49
C SER A 211 -14.40 14.99 -29.37
N ARG A 212 -14.73 14.06 -30.28
CA ARG A 212 -14.08 12.74 -30.33
C ARG A 212 -12.66 12.91 -30.87
N THR A 213 -11.68 12.33 -30.19
CA THR A 213 -10.26 12.48 -30.53
C THR A 213 -9.68 11.13 -30.92
N PRO A 214 -9.01 11.01 -32.09
CA PRO A 214 -8.26 9.82 -32.45
C PRO A 214 -7.00 9.68 -31.58
N LEU A 215 -6.46 8.47 -31.50
CA LEU A 215 -5.24 8.15 -30.75
C LEU A 215 -4.14 7.70 -31.73
N PRO A 216 -2.85 7.98 -31.45
CA PRO A 216 -2.34 8.71 -30.30
C PRO A 216 -2.61 10.23 -30.37
N TYR A 217 -2.54 10.91 -29.22
CA TYR A 217 -2.70 12.35 -29.09
C TYR A 217 -1.67 12.93 -28.11
N SER A 218 -0.99 14.01 -28.49
CA SER A 218 -0.03 14.71 -27.63
C SER A 218 -0.01 16.19 -28.01
N GLN A 219 -0.70 17.03 -27.23
CA GLN A 219 -0.79 18.48 -27.46
C GLN A 219 -1.11 19.22 -26.15
N GLY A 220 -0.50 20.39 -25.98
CA GLY A 220 -0.71 21.27 -24.82
C GLY A 220 -0.37 20.56 -23.52
N VAL A 221 -1.32 20.55 -22.57
CA VAL A 221 -1.14 19.96 -21.23
C VAL A 221 -1.17 18.43 -21.22
N VAL A 222 -1.53 17.78 -22.33
CA VAL A 222 -1.52 16.32 -22.49
C VAL A 222 -0.21 15.92 -23.18
N THR A 223 0.69 15.33 -22.41
CA THR A 223 2.03 14.93 -22.89
C THR A 223 1.98 13.63 -23.69
N ASN A 224 1.11 12.69 -23.31
CA ASN A 224 0.88 11.48 -24.08
C ASN A 224 -0.54 10.94 -23.80
N LEU A 225 -1.27 10.60 -24.85
CA LEU A 225 -2.55 9.92 -24.76
C LEU A 225 -2.64 8.86 -25.87
N GLU A 226 -2.52 7.60 -25.48
CA GLU A 226 -2.41 6.49 -26.42
C GLU A 226 -3.07 5.22 -25.89
N ARG A 227 -3.14 4.19 -26.75
CA ARG A 227 -3.65 2.86 -26.38
C ARG A 227 -2.47 1.91 -26.16
N ILE A 228 -2.34 1.37 -24.95
CA ILE A 228 -1.30 0.40 -24.56
C ILE A 228 -1.99 -0.83 -23.96
N ASN A 229 -1.65 -2.04 -24.42
CA ASN A 229 -2.06 -3.31 -23.79
C ASN A 229 -3.56 -3.39 -23.42
N ASN A 230 -4.43 -2.98 -24.36
CA ASN A 230 -5.89 -2.89 -24.21
C ASN A 230 -6.44 -1.79 -23.27
N SER A 231 -5.60 -0.95 -22.70
CA SER A 231 -5.96 0.22 -21.92
C SER A 231 -5.69 1.52 -22.68
N ILE A 232 -6.35 2.60 -22.28
CA ILE A 232 -5.92 3.97 -22.58
C ILE A 232 -4.95 4.42 -21.50
N MET A 233 -3.81 4.96 -21.91
CA MET A 233 -2.83 5.59 -21.03
C MET A 233 -2.83 7.10 -21.30
N LEU A 234 -3.19 7.89 -20.29
CA LEU A 234 -3.16 9.35 -20.33
C LEU A 234 -2.06 9.86 -19.40
N LYS A 235 -1.10 10.60 -19.94
CA LYS A 235 -0.06 11.32 -19.22
C LYS A 235 -0.23 12.82 -19.44
N THR A 236 0.08 13.60 -18.40
CA THR A 236 -0.06 15.07 -18.42
C THR A 236 1.24 15.77 -18.04
N GLU A 237 1.33 17.07 -18.31
CA GLU A 237 2.47 17.90 -17.89
C GLU A 237 2.64 18.00 -16.37
N LEU A 238 1.57 17.80 -15.59
CA LEU A 238 1.63 17.75 -14.13
C LEU A 238 2.15 16.41 -13.59
N GLY A 239 2.57 15.49 -14.46
CA GLY A 239 3.03 14.15 -14.08
C GLY A 239 1.91 13.17 -13.71
N LEU A 240 0.64 13.53 -13.91
CA LEU A 240 -0.49 12.62 -13.69
C LEU A 240 -0.49 11.53 -14.76
N ASN A 241 -0.65 10.27 -14.33
CA ASN A 241 -0.90 9.14 -15.21
C ASN A 241 -2.27 8.51 -14.90
N VAL A 242 -3.11 8.35 -15.91
CA VAL A 242 -4.42 7.70 -15.79
C VAL A 242 -4.48 6.53 -16.77
N GLU A 243 -4.64 5.32 -16.24
CA GLU A 243 -4.86 4.11 -17.01
C GLU A 243 -6.34 3.71 -16.95
N TRP A 244 -6.97 3.47 -18.10
CA TRP A 244 -8.37 3.09 -18.19
C TRP A 244 -8.56 1.94 -19.19
N ASP A 245 -9.05 0.80 -18.72
CA ASP A 245 -9.25 -0.40 -19.54
C ASP A 245 -10.49 -0.34 -20.46
N GLY A 246 -11.27 0.74 -20.37
CA GLY A 246 -12.51 0.86 -21.13
C GLY A 246 -13.72 0.19 -20.48
N ASN A 247 -13.60 -0.35 -19.27
CA ASN A 247 -14.64 -1.11 -18.60
C ASN A 247 -14.68 -0.88 -17.08
N ASN A 248 -13.87 -1.60 -16.30
CA ASN A 248 -14.01 -1.66 -14.84
C ASN A 248 -12.70 -1.37 -14.11
N PHE A 249 -11.54 -1.33 -14.79
CA PHE A 249 -10.25 -1.03 -14.17
C PHE A 249 -9.79 0.39 -14.49
N LEU A 250 -9.49 1.14 -13.44
CA LEU A 250 -8.94 2.48 -13.47
C LEU A 250 -7.77 2.56 -12.50
N GLN A 251 -6.64 3.10 -12.96
CA GLN A 251 -5.52 3.46 -12.11
C GLN A 251 -5.18 4.94 -12.29
N ILE A 252 -4.94 5.62 -11.18
CA ILE A 252 -4.49 7.01 -11.12
C ILE A 252 -3.15 7.03 -10.38
N ILE A 253 -2.11 7.52 -11.03
CA ILE A 253 -0.81 7.77 -10.42
C ILE A 253 -0.59 9.28 -10.36
N VAL A 254 -0.22 9.77 -9.17
CA VAL A 254 0.03 11.20 -8.91
C VAL A 254 1.44 11.36 -8.32
N PRO A 255 2.24 12.36 -8.77
CA PRO A 255 3.57 12.60 -8.21
C PRO A 255 3.56 12.86 -6.70
N SER A 256 4.67 12.56 -6.02
CA SER A 256 4.85 12.76 -4.57
C SER A 256 4.72 14.24 -4.15
N SER A 257 4.91 15.19 -5.06
CA SER A 257 4.65 16.62 -4.82
C SER A 257 3.20 16.95 -4.43
N TYR A 258 2.25 16.04 -4.64
CA TYR A 258 0.85 16.18 -4.22
C TYR A 258 0.54 15.53 -2.88
N LYS A 259 1.52 14.96 -2.17
CA LYS A 259 1.31 14.40 -0.83
C LYS A 259 0.70 15.47 0.09
N ARG A 260 -0.35 15.09 0.83
CA ARG A 260 -1.16 15.93 1.74
C ARG A 260 -1.93 17.07 1.07
N ARG A 261 -2.08 17.05 -0.27
CA ARG A 261 -2.85 18.07 -1.02
C ARG A 261 -4.12 17.53 -1.65
N LEU A 262 -4.27 16.21 -1.68
CA LEU A 262 -5.36 15.56 -2.40
C LEU A 262 -6.60 15.43 -1.53
N CYS A 263 -7.76 15.34 -2.17
CA CYS A 263 -8.99 14.90 -1.53
C CYS A 263 -9.93 14.21 -2.52
N GLY A 264 -10.87 13.41 -2.02
CA GLY A 264 -11.83 12.65 -2.80
C GLY A 264 -11.95 11.21 -2.32
N LEU A 265 -12.57 10.36 -3.15
CA LEU A 265 -12.69 8.93 -2.88
C LEU A 265 -11.32 8.21 -2.80
N CYS A 266 -10.27 8.73 -3.42
CA CYS A 266 -8.92 8.16 -3.36
C CYS A 266 -8.14 8.54 -2.08
N GLY A 267 -8.79 9.15 -1.08
CA GLY A 267 -8.14 9.58 0.17
C GLY A 267 -7.44 10.93 0.07
N ASN A 268 -6.64 11.25 1.09
CA ASN A 268 -5.93 12.53 1.21
C ASN A 268 -4.43 12.46 0.89
N TYR A 269 -3.90 11.25 0.65
CA TYR A 269 -2.52 10.97 0.26
C TYR A 269 -1.50 11.55 1.24
N ASN A 270 -1.64 11.24 2.52
CA ASN A 270 -0.74 11.71 3.58
C ASN A 270 0.15 10.60 4.18
N GLY A 271 -0.05 9.34 3.76
CA GLY A 271 0.63 8.16 4.26
C GLY A 271 -0.08 7.46 5.43
N LEU A 272 -1.29 7.91 5.80
CA LEU A 272 -2.08 7.36 6.90
C LEU A 272 -3.34 6.67 6.34
N VAL A 273 -3.39 5.35 6.48
CA VAL A 273 -4.52 4.54 5.96
C VAL A 273 -5.83 4.78 6.73
N ARG A 274 -5.74 5.28 7.96
CA ARG A 274 -6.85 5.30 8.93
C ARG A 274 -7.81 6.49 8.75
N ASP A 275 -7.38 7.54 8.05
CA ASP A 275 -8.14 8.76 7.76
C ASP A 275 -8.50 8.90 6.28
N ASP A 276 -8.25 7.88 5.47
CA ASP A 276 -8.62 7.86 4.06
C ASP A 276 -10.14 7.91 3.81
N LEU A 277 -10.95 7.60 4.83
CA LEU A 277 -12.41 7.72 4.79
C LEU A 277 -12.89 9.09 5.30
N THR A 278 -12.09 10.13 5.11
CA THR A 278 -12.45 11.52 5.43
C THR A 278 -13.42 12.09 4.41
N SER A 279 -14.60 12.49 4.89
CA SER A 279 -15.65 13.09 4.09
C SER A 279 -15.30 14.52 3.65
N ARG A 280 -16.11 15.09 2.74
CA ARG A 280 -15.89 16.45 2.22
C ARG A 280 -15.93 17.53 3.31
N ASP A 281 -16.68 17.32 4.38
CA ASP A 281 -16.77 18.19 5.57
C ASP A 281 -15.64 17.94 6.59
N GLY A 282 -14.68 17.05 6.29
CA GLY A 282 -13.50 16.81 7.13
C GLY A 282 -13.72 15.77 8.23
N VAL A 283 -14.84 15.07 8.24
CA VAL A 283 -15.15 14.04 9.24
C VAL A 283 -14.60 12.68 8.79
N ASN A 284 -13.80 12.03 9.64
CA ASN A 284 -13.33 10.68 9.38
C ASN A 284 -14.39 9.64 9.73
N HIS A 285 -14.62 8.67 8.83
CA HIS A 285 -15.62 7.61 9.00
C HIS A 285 -14.98 6.24 9.21
N SER A 286 -15.74 5.35 9.86
CA SER A 286 -15.35 3.94 10.00
C SER A 286 -15.72 3.10 8.77
N ASP A 287 -15.22 1.86 8.70
CA ASP A 287 -15.57 0.90 7.65
C ASP A 287 -17.06 0.55 7.58
N GLN A 288 -17.82 0.79 8.66
CA GLN A 288 -19.27 0.60 8.69
C GLN A 288 -20.03 1.78 8.05
N GLU A 289 -19.37 2.93 7.91
CA GLU A 289 -19.96 4.19 7.45
C GLU A 289 -19.37 4.65 6.11
N VAL A 290 -18.74 3.75 5.34
CA VAL A 290 -18.19 4.03 3.99
C VAL A 290 -19.20 4.74 3.09
N TRP A 291 -20.49 4.42 3.22
CA TRP A 291 -21.55 5.06 2.45
C TRP A 291 -21.70 6.56 2.76
N ARG A 292 -21.50 7.01 4.02
CA ARG A 292 -21.55 8.43 4.40
C ARG A 292 -20.38 9.18 3.77
N PHE A 293 -19.18 8.67 3.98
CA PHE A 293 -17.96 9.15 3.35
C PHE A 293 -18.14 9.28 1.83
N ALA A 294 -18.53 8.20 1.15
CA ALA A 294 -18.57 8.20 -0.31
C ALA A 294 -19.69 9.07 -0.88
N ASN A 295 -20.84 9.16 -0.20
CA ASN A 295 -21.93 10.05 -0.61
C ASN A 295 -21.56 11.53 -0.46
N SER A 296 -20.71 11.91 0.49
CA SER A 296 -20.20 13.29 0.63
C SER A 296 -19.41 13.76 -0.62
N TRP A 297 -18.84 12.81 -1.37
CA TRP A 297 -18.04 13.07 -2.57
C TRP A 297 -18.83 13.12 -3.88
N LYS A 298 -20.18 13.10 -3.83
CA LYS A 298 -21.04 13.31 -5.02
C LYS A 298 -20.80 14.68 -5.66
N VAL A 299 -20.95 14.74 -6.99
CA VAL A 299 -20.85 15.96 -7.79
C VAL A 299 -21.89 15.99 -8.92
N GLY A 300 -22.28 17.18 -9.39
CA GLY A 300 -23.17 17.34 -10.55
C GLY A 300 -24.68 17.26 -10.25
N GLY A 301 -25.08 17.32 -8.98
CA GLY A 301 -26.48 17.41 -8.54
C GLY A 301 -27.30 16.12 -8.75
N PRO A 302 -28.60 16.14 -8.43
CA PRO A 302 -29.46 14.94 -8.44
C PRO A 302 -29.56 14.25 -9.80
N LYS A 303 -29.49 15.00 -10.91
CA LYS A 303 -29.52 14.47 -12.28
C LYS A 303 -28.27 13.66 -12.65
N SER A 304 -27.19 13.80 -11.89
CA SER A 304 -25.96 13.01 -12.07
C SER A 304 -26.01 11.66 -11.35
N CYS A 305 -27.13 11.33 -10.71
CA CYS A 305 -27.39 10.03 -10.08
C CYS A 305 -28.47 9.27 -10.86
N SER A 306 -28.21 8.00 -11.17
CA SER A 306 -29.20 7.13 -11.83
C SER A 306 -30.27 6.58 -10.86
N ARG A 307 -29.99 6.54 -9.54
CA ARG A 307 -30.93 6.10 -8.51
C ARG A 307 -31.18 7.22 -7.48
N ARG A 308 -32.43 7.35 -7.01
CA ARG A 308 -32.87 8.40 -6.07
C ARG A 308 -32.79 8.00 -4.59
N LEU A 309 -32.87 6.71 -4.24
CA LEU A 309 -32.64 6.28 -2.86
C LEU A 309 -31.16 6.44 -2.51
N GLU A 310 -30.86 6.86 -1.29
CA GLU A 310 -29.51 6.88 -0.75
C GLU A 310 -28.84 5.53 -1.00
N ASN A 311 -27.61 5.55 -1.54
CA ASN A 311 -26.84 4.33 -1.77
C ASN A 311 -26.41 3.81 -0.40
N ILE A 312 -27.32 3.13 0.31
CA ILE A 312 -27.00 2.33 1.49
C ILE A 312 -26.11 1.20 0.97
N ALA A 313 -24.90 1.09 1.51
CA ALA A 313 -24.01 -0.03 1.23
C ALA A 313 -24.67 -1.32 1.73
N ALA A 314 -25.57 -1.89 0.95
CA ALA A 314 -26.21 -3.15 1.27
C ALA A 314 -25.24 -4.28 0.90
N GLN A 315 -24.68 -4.95 1.91
CA GLN A 315 -23.87 -6.14 1.72
C GLN A 315 -24.66 -7.17 0.89
N PRO A 316 -24.09 -7.71 -0.21
CA PRO A 316 -24.78 -8.69 -1.03
C PRO A 316 -24.99 -10.00 -0.25
N THR A 317 -26.22 -10.51 -0.22
CA THR A 317 -26.50 -11.86 0.32
C THR A 317 -26.04 -12.91 -0.67
N CYS A 318 -24.98 -13.65 -0.32
CA CYS A 318 -24.29 -14.52 -1.26
C CYS A 318 -24.18 -15.96 -0.76
N LYS A 319 -24.38 -16.92 -1.67
CA LYS A 319 -24.02 -18.31 -1.41
C LYS A 319 -22.50 -18.44 -1.40
N GLN A 320 -21.90 -18.57 -0.22
CA GLN A 320 -20.45 -18.66 -0.04
C GLN A 320 -19.80 -19.73 -0.92
N ARG A 321 -20.47 -20.88 -1.15
CA ARG A 321 -19.97 -21.94 -2.03
C ARG A 321 -19.69 -21.44 -3.46
N LYS A 322 -20.54 -20.55 -4.01
CA LYS A 322 -20.37 -19.94 -5.34
C LYS A 322 -19.18 -18.99 -5.36
N SER A 323 -19.18 -18.00 -4.48
CA SER A 323 -18.13 -16.99 -4.45
C SER A 323 -16.76 -17.61 -4.18
N ASN A 324 -16.67 -18.59 -3.26
CA ASN A 324 -15.43 -19.28 -2.97
C ASN A 324 -14.92 -20.11 -4.16
N ALA A 325 -15.80 -20.80 -4.90
CA ALA A 325 -15.38 -21.58 -6.06
C ALA A 325 -14.82 -20.70 -7.20
N PHE A 326 -15.46 -19.55 -7.47
CA PHE A 326 -15.00 -18.61 -8.50
C PHE A 326 -13.76 -17.81 -8.10
N CYS A 327 -13.59 -17.48 -6.82
CA CYS A 327 -12.48 -16.67 -6.33
C CYS A 327 -11.29 -17.48 -5.82
N LYS A 328 -11.35 -18.81 -5.88
CA LYS A 328 -10.26 -19.72 -5.49
C LYS A 328 -8.93 -19.38 -6.18
N PRO A 329 -8.86 -19.05 -7.49
CA PRO A 329 -7.59 -18.77 -8.16
C PRO A 329 -6.71 -17.70 -7.49
N LEU A 330 -7.29 -16.67 -6.85
CA LEU A 330 -6.54 -15.65 -6.11
C LEU A 330 -5.75 -16.19 -4.91
N ARG A 331 -6.03 -17.43 -4.47
CA ARG A 331 -5.29 -18.12 -3.40
C ARG A 331 -4.15 -18.98 -3.93
N GLU A 332 -4.05 -19.14 -5.25
CA GLU A 332 -3.06 -20.00 -5.89
C GLU A 332 -1.83 -19.14 -6.25
N SER A 333 -0.88 -19.05 -5.34
CA SER A 333 0.29 -18.15 -5.44
C SER A 333 1.05 -18.30 -6.77
N ALA A 334 1.19 -19.53 -7.27
CA ALA A 334 1.87 -19.84 -8.52
C ALA A 334 1.22 -19.18 -9.76
N LEU A 335 -0.10 -18.96 -9.77
CA LEU A 335 -0.79 -18.28 -10.88
C LEU A 335 -0.35 -16.82 -11.03
N PHE A 336 0.02 -16.19 -9.91
CA PHE A 336 0.37 -14.77 -9.84
C PHE A 336 1.85 -14.56 -9.51
N GLY A 337 2.72 -15.52 -9.85
CA GLY A 337 4.17 -15.39 -9.70
C GLY A 337 4.65 -15.33 -8.24
N ASN A 338 3.94 -15.98 -7.30
CA ASN A 338 4.22 -15.93 -5.86
C ASN A 338 4.19 -14.51 -5.26
N CYS A 339 3.31 -13.67 -5.81
CA CYS A 339 3.11 -12.29 -5.38
C CYS A 339 2.61 -12.16 -3.93
N ASP A 340 2.04 -13.20 -3.34
CA ASP A 340 1.61 -13.24 -1.94
C ASP A 340 2.75 -12.97 -0.94
N SER A 341 4.01 -13.23 -1.34
CA SER A 341 5.21 -12.83 -0.59
C SER A 341 5.40 -11.31 -0.48
N SER A 342 4.83 -10.55 -1.42
CA SER A 342 4.98 -9.08 -1.54
C SER A 342 3.67 -8.33 -1.31
N LEU A 343 2.52 -8.96 -1.59
CA LEU A 343 1.19 -8.36 -1.54
C LEU A 343 0.15 -9.36 -1.04
N ASN A 344 -0.52 -9.03 0.06
CA ASN A 344 -1.57 -9.89 0.60
C ASN A 344 -2.84 -9.89 -0.30
N PRO A 345 -3.31 -11.05 -0.78
CA PRO A 345 -4.46 -11.14 -1.71
C PRO A 345 -5.83 -10.97 -1.04
N ILE A 346 -5.94 -10.93 0.29
CA ILE A 346 -7.22 -11.02 1.02
C ILE A 346 -8.24 -9.97 0.56
N ASN A 347 -7.85 -8.69 0.43
CA ASN A 347 -8.77 -7.63 0.00
C ASN A 347 -9.28 -7.84 -1.42
N PHE A 348 -8.46 -8.39 -2.32
CA PHE A 348 -8.86 -8.74 -3.69
C PHE A 348 -9.79 -9.96 -3.71
N ILE A 349 -9.55 -10.94 -2.82
CA ILE A 349 -10.43 -12.11 -2.66
C ILE A 349 -11.81 -11.66 -2.17
N ASP A 350 -11.88 -10.77 -1.19
CA ASP A 350 -13.15 -10.30 -0.65
C ASP A 350 -13.91 -9.42 -1.64
N SER A 351 -13.19 -8.59 -2.41
CA SER A 351 -13.73 -7.89 -3.58
C SER A 351 -14.31 -8.85 -4.61
N CYS A 352 -13.54 -9.87 -5.02
CA CYS A 352 -13.98 -10.90 -5.95
C CYS A 352 -15.26 -11.60 -5.49
N LYS A 353 -15.34 -11.92 -4.19
CA LYS A 353 -16.54 -12.57 -3.66
C LYS A 353 -17.74 -11.65 -3.85
N MET A 354 -17.65 -10.37 -3.49
CA MET A 354 -18.74 -9.39 -3.68
C MET A 354 -19.17 -9.32 -5.15
N ASP A 355 -18.22 -9.15 -6.07
CA ASP A 355 -18.46 -9.10 -7.52
C ASP A 355 -19.24 -10.34 -8.02
N VAL A 356 -18.82 -11.55 -7.62
CA VAL A 356 -19.44 -12.83 -8.05
C VAL A 356 -20.88 -12.98 -7.55
N CYS A 357 -21.21 -12.36 -6.42
CA CYS A 357 -22.53 -12.47 -5.82
C CYS A 357 -23.60 -11.79 -6.67
N GLU A 358 -23.29 -10.62 -7.23
CA GLU A 358 -24.22 -9.85 -8.07
C GLU A 358 -23.95 -9.99 -9.58
N CYS A 359 -22.93 -10.77 -9.97
CA CYS A 359 -22.48 -10.89 -11.35
C CYS A 359 -23.56 -11.43 -12.32
N PRO A 360 -24.06 -10.61 -13.27
CA PRO A 360 -25.05 -11.07 -14.24
C PRO A 360 -24.42 -11.88 -15.39
N THR A 361 -23.12 -11.69 -15.66
CA THR A 361 -22.39 -12.25 -16.80
C THR A 361 -21.54 -13.48 -16.45
N GLY A 362 -21.45 -13.84 -15.16
CA GLY A 362 -20.67 -14.99 -14.69
C GLY A 362 -19.14 -14.79 -14.60
N MET A 363 -18.55 -13.77 -15.24
CA MET A 363 -17.08 -13.58 -15.30
C MET A 363 -16.53 -12.39 -14.50
N CYS A 364 -17.28 -11.86 -13.52
CA CYS A 364 -16.85 -10.67 -12.75
C CYS A 364 -15.62 -10.93 -11.88
N HIS A 365 -15.33 -12.19 -11.52
CA HIS A 365 -14.11 -12.56 -10.79
C HIS A 365 -12.82 -12.17 -11.54
N CYS A 366 -12.84 -12.15 -12.89
CA CYS A 366 -11.69 -11.78 -13.70
C CYS A 366 -11.25 -10.31 -13.50
N ASP A 367 -12.16 -9.42 -13.08
CA ASP A 367 -11.83 -8.01 -12.79
C ASP A 367 -10.93 -7.92 -11.55
N SER A 368 -11.27 -8.68 -10.50
CA SER A 368 -10.46 -8.79 -9.29
C SER A 368 -9.11 -9.46 -9.54
N PHE A 369 -9.05 -10.46 -10.44
CA PHE A 369 -7.78 -11.10 -10.82
C PHE A 369 -6.87 -10.13 -11.57
N ALA A 370 -7.45 -9.34 -12.48
CA ALA A 370 -6.72 -8.32 -13.22
C ALA A 370 -6.15 -7.25 -12.29
N ALA A 371 -6.92 -6.80 -11.30
CA ALA A 371 -6.46 -5.83 -10.30
C ALA A 371 -5.30 -6.37 -9.46
N TYR A 372 -5.38 -7.63 -9.01
CA TYR A 372 -4.30 -8.26 -8.23
C TYR A 372 -3.04 -8.43 -9.09
N ALA A 373 -3.17 -9.00 -10.29
CA ALA A 373 -2.04 -9.18 -11.22
C ALA A 373 -1.36 -7.85 -11.58
N HIS A 374 -2.13 -6.79 -11.78
CA HIS A 374 -1.61 -5.46 -12.09
C HIS A 374 -0.77 -4.91 -10.92
N GLU A 375 -1.27 -5.02 -9.69
CA GLU A 375 -0.53 -4.57 -8.50
C GLU A 375 0.74 -5.42 -8.27
N CYS A 376 0.70 -6.72 -8.55
CA CYS A 376 1.88 -7.59 -8.52
C CYS A 376 2.95 -7.14 -9.52
N GLN A 377 2.56 -6.85 -10.76
CA GLN A 377 3.46 -6.31 -11.77
C GLN A 377 4.06 -4.96 -11.35
N ARG A 378 3.26 -4.11 -10.70
CA ARG A 378 3.72 -2.81 -10.17
C ARG A 378 4.78 -2.97 -9.07
N LEU A 379 4.72 -4.05 -8.30
CA LEU A 379 5.72 -4.42 -7.29
C LEU A 379 6.94 -5.13 -7.89
N GLY A 380 7.04 -5.25 -9.22
CA GLY A 380 8.16 -5.89 -9.90
C GLY A 380 8.08 -7.42 -9.97
N VAL A 381 6.95 -8.02 -9.57
CA VAL A 381 6.74 -9.46 -9.69
C VAL A 381 6.49 -9.81 -11.15
N ASN A 382 7.23 -10.79 -11.67
CA ASN A 382 6.96 -11.33 -13.00
C ASN A 382 5.73 -12.23 -12.97
N VAL A 383 4.58 -11.70 -13.39
CA VAL A 383 3.30 -12.41 -13.37
C VAL A 383 3.15 -13.28 -14.62
N PRO A 384 2.94 -14.61 -14.49
CA PRO A 384 2.69 -15.53 -15.61
C PRO A 384 1.38 -15.21 -16.38
N ASP A 385 1.12 -15.94 -17.47
CA ASP A 385 -0.14 -15.81 -18.22
C ASP A 385 -1.35 -16.46 -17.49
N TRP A 386 -1.72 -15.87 -16.36
CA TRP A 386 -2.88 -16.27 -15.56
C TRP A 386 -4.18 -16.18 -16.36
N ARG A 387 -4.27 -15.30 -17.37
CA ARG A 387 -5.51 -15.06 -18.14
C ARG A 387 -5.90 -16.27 -18.96
N THR A 388 -4.95 -16.86 -19.67
CA THR A 388 -5.19 -18.08 -20.44
C THR A 388 -5.52 -19.24 -19.51
N VAL A 389 -4.74 -19.40 -18.44
CA VAL A 389 -4.87 -20.51 -17.49
C VAL A 389 -6.17 -20.46 -16.69
N THR A 390 -6.69 -19.28 -16.39
CA THR A 390 -7.97 -19.09 -15.66
C THR A 390 -9.17 -18.84 -16.59
N ASN A 391 -9.00 -18.90 -17.91
CA ASN A 391 -10.04 -18.56 -18.89
C ASN A 391 -10.64 -17.15 -18.68
N CYS A 392 -9.80 -16.18 -18.29
CA CYS A 392 -10.13 -14.75 -18.12
C CYS A 392 -9.55 -13.88 -19.26
N PRO A 393 -10.00 -14.05 -20.52
CA PRO A 393 -9.46 -13.30 -21.66
C PRO A 393 -9.84 -11.81 -21.61
N PHE A 394 -9.01 -10.97 -22.22
CA PHE A 394 -9.32 -9.55 -22.41
C PHE A 394 -10.61 -9.35 -23.22
N GLY A 395 -11.44 -8.38 -22.85
CA GLY A 395 -12.51 -7.91 -23.72
C GLY A 395 -13.79 -8.75 -23.77
N VAL A 396 -13.83 -9.94 -23.15
CA VAL A 396 -14.99 -10.85 -23.23
C VAL A 396 -15.89 -10.69 -22.00
N TRP A 397 -16.82 -9.74 -22.08
CA TRP A 397 -17.60 -9.29 -20.91
C TRP A 397 -19.07 -9.69 -20.91
N LYS A 398 -19.49 -10.53 -21.87
CA LYS A 398 -20.91 -10.94 -22.05
C LYS A 398 -21.04 -12.42 -22.36
N ARG A 399 -20.36 -13.28 -21.61
CA ARG A 399 -20.79 -14.68 -21.56
C ARG A 399 -22.05 -14.76 -20.69
N ASN A 400 -22.97 -15.65 -21.03
CA ASN A 400 -24.02 -15.99 -20.08
C ASN A 400 -23.38 -16.86 -18.97
N LEU A 401 -24.08 -16.97 -17.84
CA LEU A 401 -23.57 -17.76 -16.72
C LEU A 401 -23.34 -19.23 -17.10
N THR A 402 -24.20 -19.80 -17.95
CA THR A 402 -24.12 -21.21 -18.39
C THR A 402 -22.86 -21.53 -19.19
N THR A 403 -22.52 -20.72 -20.19
CA THR A 403 -21.29 -20.85 -20.99
C THR A 403 -20.05 -20.60 -20.13
N THR A 404 -20.15 -19.69 -19.15
CA THR A 404 -19.06 -19.48 -18.20
C THR A 404 -18.82 -20.75 -17.38
N ILE A 405 -19.85 -21.32 -16.77
CA ILE A 405 -19.74 -22.56 -15.98
C ILE A 405 -19.20 -23.70 -16.84
N SER A 406 -19.69 -23.90 -18.07
CA SER A 406 -19.21 -24.97 -18.93
C SER A 406 -17.73 -24.82 -19.28
N SER A 407 -17.24 -23.59 -19.44
CA SER A 407 -15.83 -23.32 -19.74
C SER A 407 -14.90 -23.53 -18.54
N LEU A 408 -15.42 -23.37 -17.31
CA LEU A 408 -14.62 -23.45 -16.09
C LEU A 408 -14.73 -24.80 -15.38
N LYS A 409 -15.71 -25.64 -15.72
CA LYS A 409 -16.01 -26.90 -15.03
C LYS A 409 -14.81 -27.84 -14.88
N HIS A 410 -13.93 -27.87 -15.88
CA HIS A 410 -12.74 -28.73 -15.89
C HIS A 410 -11.44 -27.99 -15.56
N ASN A 411 -11.54 -26.72 -15.16
CA ASN A 411 -10.38 -25.92 -14.81
C ASN A 411 -9.98 -26.21 -13.34
N PRO A 412 -8.78 -26.76 -13.09
CA PRO A 412 -8.38 -27.23 -11.75
C PRO A 412 -8.21 -26.11 -10.72
N TYR A 413 -8.06 -24.86 -11.16
CA TYR A 413 -7.87 -23.69 -10.30
C TYR A 413 -9.19 -23.19 -9.68
N TYR A 414 -10.33 -23.59 -10.24
CA TYR A 414 -11.64 -23.27 -9.69
C TYR A 414 -12.11 -24.33 -8.68
N GLY A 415 -13.08 -23.97 -7.83
CA GLY A 415 -13.75 -24.94 -6.97
C GLY A 415 -14.76 -25.79 -7.73
N ASP A 416 -15.40 -26.76 -7.06
CA ASP A 416 -16.50 -27.54 -7.63
C ASP A 416 -17.65 -26.62 -8.07
N LEU A 417 -17.89 -26.51 -9.38
CA LEU A 417 -18.96 -25.70 -9.97
C LEU A 417 -20.22 -26.52 -10.34
N SER A 418 -20.21 -27.84 -10.14
CA SER A 418 -21.31 -28.73 -10.57
C SER A 418 -22.65 -28.38 -9.93
N PHE A 419 -22.64 -27.88 -8.69
CA PHE A 419 -23.84 -27.46 -7.96
C PHE A 419 -24.58 -26.24 -8.57
N LEU A 420 -23.95 -25.55 -9.53
CA LEU A 420 -24.54 -24.42 -10.26
C LEU A 420 -25.21 -24.86 -11.56
N GLU A 421 -25.02 -26.11 -11.98
CA GLU A 421 -25.73 -26.68 -13.12
C GLU A 421 -27.21 -26.85 -12.72
N GLN A 422 -28.11 -26.17 -13.44
CA GLN A 422 -29.53 -26.49 -13.29
C GLN A 422 -29.76 -27.89 -13.90
N PRO A 423 -30.53 -28.78 -13.24
CA PRO A 423 -30.84 -30.09 -13.79
C PRO A 423 -31.59 -29.92 -15.12
N THR A 424 -30.93 -30.28 -16.21
CA THR A 424 -31.55 -30.44 -17.53
C THR A 424 -32.38 -31.72 -17.54
N ASN A 425 -33.48 -31.76 -16.79
CA ASN A 425 -34.51 -32.79 -16.91
C ASN A 425 -35.81 -32.33 -16.29
N TYR A 426 -36.68 -31.69 -17.08
CA TYR A 426 -38.13 -31.74 -16.91
C TYR A 426 -38.79 -31.49 -18.27
N ARG A 427 -38.80 -32.53 -19.12
CA ARG A 427 -39.91 -32.70 -20.07
C ARG A 427 -40.98 -33.53 -19.35
N GLN A 428 -42.20 -32.97 -19.35
CA GLN A 428 -43.49 -33.57 -18.98
C GLN A 428 -43.79 -33.81 -17.48
N SER A 429 -44.41 -32.82 -16.84
CA SER A 429 -45.70 -33.08 -16.19
C SER A 429 -46.58 -31.81 -16.21
N HIS A 430 -47.67 -31.88 -16.99
CA HIS A 430 -48.76 -30.91 -16.92
C HIS A 430 -49.44 -31.06 -15.55
N GLY A 431 -49.11 -30.21 -14.57
CA GLY A 431 -49.78 -30.28 -13.27
C GLY A 431 -49.51 -29.17 -12.25
N SER A 432 -48.48 -28.32 -12.42
CA SER A 432 -48.09 -27.35 -11.37
C SER A 432 -48.55 -25.90 -11.60
N HIS A 433 -48.98 -25.52 -12.81
CA HIS A 433 -49.37 -24.14 -13.12
C HIS A 433 -50.67 -23.67 -12.43
N ARG A 434 -51.56 -24.59 -12.03
CA ARG A 434 -52.82 -24.22 -11.35
C ARG A 434 -52.63 -23.90 -9.86
N LYS A 435 -51.64 -24.52 -9.18
CA LYS A 435 -51.37 -24.29 -7.75
C LYS A 435 -50.55 -23.02 -7.47
N GLN A 436 -49.63 -22.62 -8.37
CA GLN A 436 -48.88 -21.36 -8.23
C GLN A 436 -49.71 -20.11 -8.56
N SER A 437 -50.67 -20.20 -9.49
CA SER A 437 -51.59 -19.10 -9.82
C SER A 437 -52.53 -18.79 -8.64
N HIS A 438 -53.08 -19.82 -7.97
CA HIS A 438 -53.92 -19.63 -6.77
C HIS A 438 -53.16 -19.03 -5.58
N LYS A 439 -51.92 -19.46 -5.31
CA LYS A 439 -51.08 -18.88 -4.25
C LYS A 439 -50.67 -17.43 -4.52
N ARG A 440 -50.44 -17.04 -5.78
CA ARG A 440 -50.17 -15.64 -6.16
C ARG A 440 -51.40 -14.74 -6.04
N LYS A 441 -52.58 -15.23 -6.41
CA LYS A 441 -53.85 -14.49 -6.20
C LYS A 441 -54.16 -14.30 -4.72
N GLN A 442 -54.00 -15.34 -3.88
CA GLN A 442 -54.20 -15.21 -2.43
C GLN A 442 -53.21 -14.22 -1.78
N LYS A 443 -51.93 -14.22 -2.18
CA LYS A 443 -50.96 -13.23 -1.66
C LYS A 443 -51.26 -11.81 -2.11
N HIS A 444 -51.74 -11.61 -3.34
CA HIS A 444 -52.16 -10.28 -3.81
C HIS A 444 -53.42 -9.78 -3.10
N GLN A 445 -54.40 -10.66 -2.86
CA GLN A 445 -55.61 -10.34 -2.09
C GLN A 445 -55.24 -9.94 -0.65
N GLN A 446 -54.41 -10.73 0.01
CA GLN A 446 -53.97 -10.48 1.39
C GLN A 446 -53.14 -9.18 1.52
N HIS A 447 -52.35 -8.83 0.50
CA HIS A 447 -51.61 -7.57 0.47
C HIS A 447 -52.52 -6.36 0.22
N HIS A 448 -53.59 -6.54 -0.56
CA HIS A 448 -54.60 -5.51 -0.79
C HIS A 448 -55.45 -5.27 0.47
N ASP A 449 -55.87 -6.35 1.15
CA ASP A 449 -56.64 -6.27 2.40
C ASP A 449 -55.81 -5.64 3.53
N ASN A 450 -54.52 -5.97 3.63
CA ASN A 450 -53.61 -5.29 4.57
C ASN A 450 -53.42 -3.79 4.26
N GLN A 451 -53.40 -3.40 2.99
CA GLN A 451 -53.33 -1.98 2.60
C GLN A 451 -54.63 -1.22 2.90
N LEU A 452 -55.79 -1.87 2.77
CA LEU A 452 -57.07 -1.30 3.16
C LEU A 452 -57.17 -1.13 4.68
N LEU A 453 -56.80 -2.15 5.46
CA LEU A 453 -56.76 -2.08 6.92
C LEU A 453 -55.79 -1.00 7.42
N GLN A 454 -54.64 -0.83 6.76
CA GLN A 454 -53.68 0.21 7.10
C GLN A 454 -54.20 1.62 6.75
N ARG A 455 -54.92 1.77 5.63
CA ARG A 455 -55.60 3.02 5.27
C ARG A 455 -56.72 3.37 6.24
N ASP A 456 -57.54 2.40 6.64
CA ASP A 456 -58.61 2.60 7.60
C ASP A 456 -58.06 2.93 9.00
N PHE A 457 -56.96 2.29 9.39
CA PHE A 457 -56.26 2.63 10.63
C PHE A 457 -55.76 4.07 10.62
N ILE A 458 -55.11 4.51 9.52
CA ILE A 458 -54.60 5.88 9.35
C ILE A 458 -55.74 6.89 9.35
N ASN A 459 -56.84 6.62 8.63
CA ASN A 459 -57.99 7.53 8.56
C ASN A 459 -58.72 7.68 9.91
N LYS A 460 -58.67 6.66 10.77
CA LYS A 460 -59.37 6.63 12.06
C LYS A 460 -58.53 7.14 13.24
N HIS A 461 -57.19 7.07 13.16
CA HIS A 461 -56.31 7.36 14.30
C HIS A 461 -55.27 8.45 14.05
N VAL A 462 -55.12 8.95 12.81
CA VAL A 462 -54.20 10.05 12.48
C VAL A 462 -54.98 11.36 12.29
N PRO A 463 -54.74 12.39 13.13
CA PRO A 463 -55.31 13.71 12.96
C PRO A 463 -55.01 14.31 11.58
N LYS A 464 -56.03 14.82 10.88
CA LYS A 464 -55.93 15.30 9.48
C LYS A 464 -54.90 16.41 9.26
N ASN A 465 -54.53 17.15 10.30
CA ASN A 465 -53.52 18.22 10.27
C ASN A 465 -52.07 17.69 10.14
N LEU A 466 -51.83 16.39 10.32
CA LEU A 466 -50.51 15.75 10.13
C LEU A 466 -50.34 15.12 8.74
N LEU A 467 -51.37 15.12 7.89
CA LEU A 467 -51.36 14.55 6.53
C LEU A 467 -51.13 15.63 5.45
N ILE A 468 -50.23 16.58 5.69
CA ILE A 468 -49.90 17.62 4.72
C ILE A 468 -48.83 17.11 3.74
N SER A 469 -49.25 16.93 2.49
CA SER A 469 -48.40 16.79 1.31
C SER A 469 -47.56 18.07 1.14
N LYS A 470 -46.23 18.00 1.29
CA LYS A 470 -45.32 19.10 0.92
C LYS A 470 -45.46 19.43 -0.57
N SER A 471 -46.03 20.59 -0.87
CA SER A 471 -46.03 21.24 -2.19
C SER A 471 -44.61 21.72 -2.57
N PRO A 472 -44.32 21.92 -3.86
CA PRO A 472 -43.01 22.35 -4.33
C PRO A 472 -42.77 23.84 -4.05
N ASP A 473 -41.61 24.15 -3.44
CA ASP A 473 -41.17 25.51 -3.14
C ASP A 473 -41.11 26.41 -4.38
N ARG A 474 -41.76 27.57 -4.25
CA ARG A 474 -41.69 28.69 -5.18
C ARG A 474 -40.35 29.40 -5.02
N THR A 475 -39.73 29.76 -6.13
CA THR A 475 -38.54 30.61 -6.24
C THR A 475 -38.87 32.03 -5.74
N PRO A 476 -38.02 32.70 -4.93
CA PRO A 476 -38.18 34.13 -4.67
C PRO A 476 -37.65 34.98 -5.85
N PRO A 477 -38.22 36.17 -6.10
CA PRO A 477 -37.77 37.07 -7.16
C PRO A 477 -36.46 37.79 -6.78
N PRO A 478 -35.71 38.33 -7.77
CA PRO A 478 -34.43 38.99 -7.53
C PRO A 478 -34.64 40.36 -6.86
N LEU A 479 -33.83 40.66 -5.86
CA LEU A 479 -33.61 42.01 -5.36
C LEU A 479 -32.41 42.62 -6.09
N HIS A 480 -32.57 43.87 -6.53
CA HIS A 480 -31.58 44.72 -7.18
C HIS A 480 -30.33 44.94 -6.33
#